data_AF-B1BVN8-F1
#
_entry.id   AF-B1BVN8-F1
#
_cell.length_a   1.000
_cell.length_b   1.000
_cell.length_c   1.000
_cell.angle_alpha   90.00
_cell.angle_beta   90.00
_cell.angle_gamma   90.00
#
_symmetry.space_group_name_H-M   'P 1'
#
loop_
_entity.id
_entity.type
_entity.pdbx_description
1 polymer ?
#
loop_
_entity_poly.entity_id
_entity_poly.type
_entity_poly.pdbx_seq_one_letter_code
_entity_poly.pdbx_strand_id
1 'polypeptide(L)'
;MERIHATINNKSLEYLDDLKEKRGCRSRSETLDLIIREHEKNLNISVEEQVNIMAEIISEKTVGAMYKIAKGVNKNDRNIQILIELINGLFINENQMDIMSTEERMHEAYQTAQKTVRERIEKQAIKNKYRTYE
;
A
#
# COMPACT_ATOMS: atom_id res chain seq x y z
N MET A 1 -29.19 20.49 22.24
CA MET A 1 -29.32 19.02 22.31
C MET A 1 -30.77 18.70 22.52
N GLU A 2 -31.33 17.82 21.70
CA GLU A 2 -32.69 17.29 21.90
C GLU A 2 -32.61 15.95 22.63
N ARG A 3 -33.63 15.63 23.44
CA ARG A 3 -33.68 14.36 24.17
C ARG A 3 -34.56 13.39 23.42
N ILE A 4 -34.03 12.20 23.17
CA ILE A 4 -34.73 11.13 22.47
C ILE A 4 -34.93 9.98 23.44
N HIS A 5 -36.15 9.44 23.52
CA HIS A 5 -36.44 8.20 24.23
C HIS A 5 -36.58 7.08 23.20
N ALA A 6 -35.69 6.09 23.29
CA ALA A 6 -35.67 4.94 22.40
C ALA A 6 -35.57 3.64 23.21
N THR A 7 -36.21 2.59 22.71
CA THR A 7 -36.07 1.24 23.25
C THR A 7 -35.10 0.46 22.37
N ILE A 8 -34.10 -0.17 22.98
CA ILE A 8 -33.11 -1.01 22.31
C ILE A 8 -33.03 -2.36 23.00
N ASN A 9 -32.58 -3.38 22.27
CA ASN A 9 -32.38 -4.71 22.84
C ASN A 9 -31.15 -4.75 23.77
N ASN A 10 -31.06 -5.78 24.62
CA ASN A 10 -29.97 -5.92 25.59
C ASN A 10 -28.60 -6.04 24.93
N LYS A 11 -28.48 -6.70 23.77
CA LYS A 11 -27.20 -6.83 23.05
C LYS A 11 -26.67 -5.47 22.58
N SER A 12 -27.56 -4.60 22.10
CA SER A 12 -27.22 -3.23 21.68
C SER A 12 -26.83 -2.37 22.88
N LEU A 13 -27.45 -2.59 24.03
CA LEU A 13 -27.10 -1.89 25.27
C LEU A 13 -25.70 -2.33 25.78
N GLU A 14 -25.44 -3.63 25.80
CA GLU A 14 -24.12 -4.19 26.15
C GLU A 14 -23.03 -3.66 25.21
N TYR A 15 -23.29 -3.65 23.90
CA TYR A 15 -22.36 -3.09 22.92
C TYR A 15 -22.03 -1.61 23.19
N LEU A 16 -23.03 -0.80 23.56
CA LEU A 16 -22.83 0.60 23.91
C LEU A 16 -21.96 0.76 25.15
N ASP A 17 -22.13 -0.08 26.16
CA ASP A 17 -21.34 -0.04 27.38
C ASP A 17 -19.89 -0.44 27.14
N ASP A 18 -19.68 -1.54 26.41
CA ASP A 18 -18.35 -1.99 25.97
C ASP A 18 -17.61 -0.91 25.19
N LEU A 19 -18.30 -0.28 24.23
CA LEU A 19 -17.69 0.72 23.37
C LEU A 19 -17.38 2.00 24.15
N LYS A 20 -18.25 2.38 25.09
CA LYS A 20 -18.05 3.52 25.98
C LYS A 20 -16.75 3.34 26.78
N GLU A 21 -16.53 2.17 27.37
CA GLU A 21 -15.30 1.88 28.12
C GLU A 21 -14.07 1.88 27.22
N LYS A 22 -14.11 1.14 26.10
CA LYS A 22 -12.99 1.04 25.15
C LYS A 22 -12.56 2.38 24.57
N ARG A 23 -13.50 3.30 24.36
CA ARG A 23 -13.26 4.62 23.75
C ARG A 23 -13.17 5.76 24.76
N GLY A 24 -13.36 5.49 26.05
CA GLY A 24 -13.28 6.50 27.12
C GLY A 24 -14.40 7.54 27.08
N CYS A 25 -15.59 7.17 26.60
CA CYS A 25 -16.73 8.08 26.54
C CYS A 25 -17.35 8.27 27.93
N ARG A 26 -17.82 9.49 28.22
CA ARG A 26 -18.37 9.89 29.53
C ARG A 26 -19.78 9.34 29.72
N SER A 27 -20.54 9.17 28.65
CA SER A 27 -21.93 8.70 28.70
C SER A 27 -22.31 7.84 27.50
N ARG A 28 -23.42 7.08 27.65
CA ARG A 28 -24.04 6.34 26.53
C ARG A 28 -24.52 7.28 25.42
N SER A 29 -24.99 8.48 25.77
CA SER A 29 -25.39 9.50 24.79
C SER A 29 -24.20 9.96 23.93
N GLU A 30 -23.06 10.26 24.56
CA GLU A 30 -21.83 10.61 23.83
C GLU A 30 -21.32 9.43 22.97
N THR A 31 -21.50 8.21 23.45
CA THR A 31 -21.15 6.99 22.69
C THR A 31 -22.07 6.82 21.47
N LEU A 32 -23.36 7.10 21.62
CA LEU A 32 -24.33 7.12 20.52
C LEU A 32 -23.99 8.19 19.48
N ASP A 33 -23.69 9.42 19.93
CA ASP A 33 -23.26 10.50 19.02
C ASP A 33 -21.99 10.13 18.25
N LEU A 34 -21.04 9.45 18.91
CA LEU A 34 -19.83 8.93 18.26
C LEU A 34 -20.17 7.90 17.18
N ILE A 35 -21.03 6.92 17.48
CA ILE A 35 -21.45 5.89 16.53
C ILE A 35 -22.16 6.52 15.33
N ILE A 36 -23.07 7.48 15.56
CA ILE A 36 -23.79 8.18 14.49
C ILE A 36 -22.79 8.91 13.59
N ARG A 37 -21.83 9.65 14.18
CA ARG A 37 -20.79 10.36 13.43
C ARG A 37 -19.89 9.41 12.63
N GLU A 38 -19.53 8.26 13.20
CA GLU A 38 -18.76 7.23 12.50
C GLU A 38 -19.58 6.60 11.37
N HIS A 39 -20.87 6.34 11.60
CA HIS A 39 -21.77 5.80 10.60
C HIS A 39 -21.97 6.79 9.44
N GLU A 40 -22.18 8.08 9.71
CA GLU A 40 -22.27 9.15 8.70
C GLU A 40 -20.98 9.26 7.88
N LYS A 41 -19.81 9.14 8.54
CA LYS A 41 -18.53 9.10 7.83
C LYS A 41 -18.35 7.86 6.96
N ASN A 42 -18.81 6.70 7.43
CA ASN A 42 -18.70 5.43 6.71
C ASN A 42 -19.74 5.29 5.57
N LEU A 43 -20.88 5.97 5.67
CA LEU A 43 -21.87 6.06 4.60
C LEU A 43 -21.37 6.92 3.41
N ASN A 44 -20.45 7.85 3.66
CA ASN A 44 -19.90 8.76 2.65
C ASN A 44 -18.70 8.19 1.87
N ILE A 45 -18.27 6.95 2.16
CA ILE A 45 -17.17 6.30 1.44
C ILE A 45 -17.72 4.97 0.93
N SER A 46 -17.92 4.88 -0.38
CA SER A 46 -18.41 3.64 -1.01
C SER A 46 -17.46 2.48 -0.70
N VAL A 47 -17.97 1.24 -0.71
CA VAL A 47 -17.12 0.04 -0.55
C VAL A 47 -16.00 0.03 -1.59
N GLU A 48 -16.28 0.51 -2.80
CA GLU A 48 -15.30 0.69 -3.87
C GLU A 48 -14.21 1.71 -3.50
N GLU A 49 -14.56 2.86 -2.92
CA GLU A 49 -13.57 3.81 -2.39
C GLU A 49 -12.77 3.25 -1.22
N GLN A 50 -13.38 2.45 -0.34
CA GLN A 50 -12.65 1.78 0.75
C GLN A 50 -11.63 0.77 0.20
N VAL A 51 -12.02 0.00 -0.82
CA VAL A 51 -11.13 -0.94 -1.53
C VAL A 51 -10.01 -0.17 -2.24
N ASN A 52 -10.31 0.95 -2.88
CA ASN A 52 -9.31 1.78 -3.56
C ASN A 52 -8.32 2.40 -2.56
N ILE A 53 -8.79 2.92 -1.43
CA ILE A 53 -7.92 3.44 -0.35
C ILE A 53 -7.04 2.32 0.22
N MET A 54 -7.60 1.12 0.43
CA MET A 54 -6.82 -0.04 0.88
C MET A 54 -5.76 -0.43 -0.15
N ALA A 55 -6.11 -0.49 -1.43
CA ALA A 55 -5.20 -0.82 -2.52
C ALA A 55 -4.06 0.21 -2.62
N GLU A 56 -4.36 1.51 -2.45
CA GLU A 56 -3.38 2.59 -2.46
C GLU A 56 -2.41 2.48 -1.27
N ILE A 57 -2.91 2.27 -0.04
CA ILE A 57 -2.09 2.08 1.16
C ILE A 57 -1.19 0.84 1.03
N ILE A 58 -1.72 -0.26 0.48
CA ILE A 58 -0.97 -1.50 0.26
C ILE A 58 0.10 -1.27 -0.81
N SER A 59 -0.22 -0.58 -1.90
CA SER A 59 0.71 -0.23 -2.97
C SER A 59 1.85 0.64 -2.45
N GLU A 60 1.56 1.71 -1.72
CA GLU A 60 2.57 2.61 -1.14
C GLU A 60 3.52 1.88 -0.17
N LYS A 61 2.98 1.02 0.70
CA LYS A 61 3.80 0.23 1.63
C LYS A 61 4.66 -0.79 0.91
N THR A 62 4.12 -1.43 -0.13
CA THR A 62 4.83 -2.44 -0.93
C THR A 62 5.93 -1.81 -1.77
N VAL A 63 5.63 -0.73 -2.49
CA VAL A 63 6.58 0.08 -3.26
C VAL A 63 7.67 0.65 -2.33
N GLY A 64 7.28 1.18 -1.17
CA GLY A 64 8.23 1.68 -0.17
C GLY A 64 9.17 0.60 0.37
N ALA A 65 8.68 -0.62 0.58
CA ALA A 65 9.49 -1.77 0.97
C ALA A 65 10.44 -2.21 -0.16
N MET A 66 9.95 -2.27 -1.40
CA MET A 66 10.75 -2.56 -2.59
C MET A 66 11.87 -1.54 -2.80
N TYR A 67 11.60 -0.25 -2.62
CA TYR A 67 12.62 0.81 -2.71
C TYR A 67 13.70 0.69 -1.63
N LYS A 68 13.35 0.26 -0.41
CA LYS A 68 14.31 0.01 0.67
C LYS A 68 15.19 -1.19 0.36
N ILE A 69 14.62 -2.26 -0.18
CA ILE A 69 15.35 -3.44 -0.65
C ILE A 69 16.28 -3.07 -1.81
N ALA A 70 15.80 -2.33 -2.81
CA ALA A 70 16.61 -1.91 -3.95
C ALA A 70 17.78 -0.99 -3.57
N LYS A 71 17.62 -0.14 -2.54
CA LYS A 71 18.69 0.74 -2.04
C LYS A 71 19.83 0.00 -1.32
N GLY A 72 19.64 -1.27 -0.94
CA GLY A 72 20.61 -2.02 -0.14
C GLY A 72 21.46 -3.03 -0.91
N VAL A 73 21.19 -3.28 -2.20
CA VAL A 73 21.57 -4.57 -2.80
C VAL A 73 22.59 -4.48 -3.94
N ASN A 74 23.65 -5.28 -3.80
CA ASN A 74 24.60 -5.69 -4.84
C ASN A 74 24.09 -6.98 -5.54
N LYS A 75 24.42 -7.21 -6.82
CA LYS A 75 23.77 -8.20 -7.73
C LYS A 75 23.65 -9.68 -7.27
N ASN A 76 24.27 -10.09 -6.16
CA ASN A 76 24.26 -11.47 -5.64
C ASN A 76 23.45 -11.66 -4.33
N ASP A 77 22.67 -10.67 -3.91
CA ASP A 77 22.06 -10.66 -2.58
C ASP A 77 20.75 -11.47 -2.49
N ARG A 78 20.64 -12.25 -1.41
CA ARG A 78 19.48 -13.05 -0.99
C ARG A 78 18.16 -12.28 -1.02
N ASN A 79 18.20 -10.96 -0.81
CA ASN A 79 17.01 -10.12 -0.83
C ASN A 79 16.38 -9.97 -2.24
N ILE A 80 17.19 -9.98 -3.32
CA ILE A 80 16.65 -10.02 -4.69
C ILE A 80 16.02 -11.37 -4.97
N GLN A 81 16.62 -12.45 -4.48
CA GLN A 81 16.09 -13.80 -4.68
C GLN A 81 14.73 -13.98 -3.98
N ILE A 82 14.59 -13.50 -2.75
CA ILE A 82 13.30 -13.48 -2.03
C ILE A 82 12.25 -12.64 -2.79
N LEU A 83 12.65 -11.51 -3.38
CA LEU A 83 11.74 -10.67 -4.17
C LEU A 83 11.24 -11.39 -5.43
N ILE A 84 12.12 -12.08 -6.15
CA ILE A 84 11.77 -12.88 -7.34
C ILE A 84 10.79 -14.00 -6.95
N GLU A 85 11.03 -14.68 -5.82
CA GLU A 85 10.16 -15.75 -5.33
C GLU A 85 8.77 -15.25 -4.93
N LEU A 86 8.67 -14.09 -4.28
CA LEU A 86 7.38 -13.47 -3.93
C LEU A 86 6.57 -13.05 -5.15
N ILE A 87 7.21 -12.46 -6.16
CA ILE A 87 6.55 -12.07 -7.42
C ILE A 87 6.08 -13.31 -8.19
N ASN A 88 6.90 -14.37 -8.20
CA ASN A 88 6.52 -15.64 -8.83
C ASN A 88 5.29 -16.27 -8.15
N GLY A 89 5.25 -16.29 -6.82
CA GLY A 89 4.10 -16.77 -6.05
C GLY A 89 2.81 -15.99 -6.34
N LEU A 90 2.93 -14.68 -6.54
CA LEU A 90 1.81 -13.82 -6.94
C LEU A 90 1.27 -14.21 -8.32
N PHE A 91 2.12 -14.35 -9.34
CA PHE A 91 1.68 -14.73 -10.68
C PHE A 91 1.03 -16.13 -10.73
N ILE A 92 1.55 -17.09 -9.97
CA ILE A 92 0.95 -18.43 -9.86
C ILE A 92 -0.46 -18.35 -9.25
N ASN A 93 -0.64 -17.57 -8.18
CA ASN A 93 -1.94 -17.43 -7.52
C ASN A 93 -2.99 -16.74 -8.40
N GLU A 94 -2.58 -15.79 -9.24
CA GLU A 94 -3.44 -15.08 -10.18
C GLU A 94 -3.72 -15.89 -11.48
N ASN A 95 -3.29 -17.16 -11.56
CA ASN A 95 -3.32 -17.99 -12.77
C ASN A 95 -2.66 -17.33 -14.00
N GLN A 96 -1.70 -16.43 -13.77
CA GLN A 96 -0.97 -15.78 -14.83
C GLN A 96 0.13 -16.72 -15.33
N MET A 97 -0.16 -17.43 -16.42
CA MET A 97 0.71 -18.50 -16.92
C MET A 97 1.99 -18.00 -17.58
N ASP A 98 2.01 -16.76 -18.06
CA ASP A 98 3.18 -16.20 -18.74
C ASP A 98 3.29 -14.68 -18.53
N ILE A 99 4.52 -14.18 -18.68
CA ILE A 99 4.82 -12.76 -18.65
C ILE A 99 4.99 -12.25 -20.08
N MET A 100 4.36 -11.12 -20.41
CA MET A 100 4.64 -10.42 -21.66
C MET A 100 6.08 -9.90 -21.61
N SER A 101 6.99 -10.59 -22.29
CA SER A 101 8.42 -10.31 -22.20
C SER A 101 8.77 -9.02 -22.94
N THR A 102 9.91 -8.41 -22.59
CA THR A 102 10.42 -7.24 -23.32
C THR A 102 10.88 -7.57 -24.75
N GLU A 103 11.04 -8.85 -25.08
CA GLU A 103 11.29 -9.32 -26.46
C GLU A 103 10.01 -9.27 -27.29
N GLU A 104 8.86 -9.57 -26.68
CA GLU A 104 7.55 -9.49 -27.35
C GLU A 104 7.03 -8.05 -27.42
N ARG A 105 7.02 -7.33 -26.29
CA ARG A 105 6.59 -5.93 -26.26
C ARG A 105 7.17 -5.16 -25.08
N MET A 106 7.99 -4.17 -25.40
CA MET A 106 8.59 -3.31 -24.38
C MET A 106 7.78 -2.03 -24.17
N HIS A 107 7.30 -1.80 -22.96
CA HIS A 107 6.54 -0.59 -22.61
C HIS A 107 7.42 0.68 -22.70
N GLU A 108 6.88 1.78 -23.21
CA GLU A 108 7.63 3.03 -23.48
C GLU A 108 8.31 3.63 -22.24
N ALA A 109 7.63 3.57 -21.09
CA ALA A 109 8.20 3.99 -19.81
C ALA A 109 9.47 3.19 -19.43
N TYR A 110 9.49 1.88 -19.71
CA TYR A 110 10.66 1.04 -19.44
C TYR A 110 11.82 1.36 -20.40
N GLN A 111 11.51 1.63 -21.67
CA GLN A 111 12.50 2.11 -22.64
C GLN A 111 13.17 3.40 -22.16
N THR A 112 12.37 4.34 -21.65
CA THR A 112 12.84 5.63 -21.12
C THR A 112 13.76 5.46 -19.90
N ALA A 113 13.37 4.59 -18.97
CA ALA A 113 14.18 4.25 -17.80
C ALA A 113 15.51 3.59 -18.20
N GLN A 114 15.47 2.62 -19.13
CA GLN A 114 16.67 1.93 -19.59
C GLN A 114 17.64 2.90 -20.28
N LYS A 115 17.14 3.79 -21.14
CA LYS A 115 17.94 4.83 -21.79
C LYS A 115 18.61 5.74 -20.75
N THR A 116 17.84 6.24 -19.79
CA THR A 116 18.33 7.15 -18.75
C THR A 116 19.41 6.50 -17.89
N VAL A 117 19.23 5.23 -17.53
CA VAL A 117 20.23 4.47 -16.75
C VAL A 117 21.49 4.22 -17.58
N ARG A 118 21.35 3.84 -18.86
CA ARG A 118 22.48 3.61 -19.76
C ARG A 118 23.33 4.87 -19.91
N GLU A 119 22.71 6.00 -20.21
CA GLU A 119 23.38 7.31 -20.32
C GLU A 119 24.09 7.70 -19.02
N ARG A 120 23.49 7.40 -17.86
CA ARG A 120 24.10 7.66 -16.56
C ARG A 120 25.36 6.80 -16.35
N ILE A 121 25.30 5.51 -16.68
CA ILE A 121 26.44 4.59 -16.56
C ILE A 121 27.57 5.02 -17.50
N GLU A 122 27.26 5.35 -18.75
CA GLU A 122 28.24 5.82 -19.73
C GLU A 122 28.93 7.10 -19.27
N LYS A 123 28.18 8.09 -18.77
CA LYS A 123 28.74 9.31 -18.17
C LYS A 123 29.65 9.00 -16.97
N GLN A 124 29.25 8.07 -16.11
CA GLN A 124 30.05 7.65 -14.96
C GLN A 124 31.36 6.97 -15.40
N ALA A 125 31.30 6.11 -16.41
CA ALA A 125 32.46 5.40 -16.96
C ALA A 125 33.46 6.35 -17.64
N ILE A 126 32.96 7.31 -18.42
CA ILE A 126 33.78 8.35 -19.05
C ILE A 126 34.48 9.19 -17.99
N LYS A 127 33.75 9.66 -16.96
CA LYS A 127 34.32 10.42 -15.85
C LYS A 127 35.43 9.66 -15.14
N ASN A 128 35.23 8.36 -14.89
CA ASN A 128 36.25 7.52 -14.27
C ASN A 128 37.48 7.33 -15.17
N LYS A 129 37.30 7.24 -16.49
CA LYS A 129 38.40 7.12 -17.46
C LYS A 129 39.26 8.39 -17.55
N TYR A 130 38.66 9.58 -17.49
CA TYR A 130 39.45 10.83 -17.50
C TYR A 130 40.22 11.06 -16.18
N ARG A 131 39.69 10.54 -15.07
CA ARG A 131 40.32 10.64 -13.75
C ARG A 131 41.56 9.77 -13.56
N THR A 132 41.85 8.86 -14.50
CA THR A 132 43.06 8.01 -14.50
C THR A 132 44.19 8.57 -15.36
N TYR A 133 43.99 9.72 -16.02
CA TYR A 133 45.00 10.42 -16.84
C TYR A 133 45.44 11.76 -16.23
N GLU A 134 45.00 12.08 -15.00
CA GLU A 134 45.52 13.13 -14.13
C GLU A 134 46.33 12.49 -12.99
#